data_AF-R5BRJ4-F1
#
_entry.id   AF-R5BRJ4-F1
#
_cell.length_a   1.000
_cell.length_b   1.000
_cell.length_c   1.000
_cell.angle_alpha   90.00
_cell.angle_beta   90.00
_cell.angle_gamma   90.00
#
_symmetry.space_group_name_H-M   'P 1'
#
loop_
_entity.id
_entity.type
_entity.pdbx_description
1 polymer ?
#
loop_
_entity_poly.entity_id
_entity_poly.type
_entity_poly.pdbx_seq_one_letter_code
_entity_poly.pdbx_strand_id
1 'polypeptide(L)'
;MNKLVKTVSNEELIPEFLQALNGILRLTDRELELMATLIKMDMEYVKEPNSNKNVANRYNRKYIIENLGITKDNLSRYIKSFKEKGILIAGPAEDELSVNKALIPVVIGDRLQLTIILRIK
;
A
#
# COMPACT_ATOMS: atom_id res chain seq x y z
N MET A 1 -22.18 19.07 -11.77
CA MET A 1 -20.77 18.90 -11.37
C MET A 1 -20.27 17.62 -12.06
N ASN A 2 -19.44 17.73 -13.09
CA ASN A 2 -19.00 16.56 -13.88
C ASN A 2 -17.83 15.88 -13.18
N LYS A 3 -18.12 15.04 -12.18
CA LYS A 3 -17.11 14.20 -11.52
C LYS A 3 -17.09 12.82 -12.18
N LEU A 4 -15.90 12.23 -12.31
CA LEU A 4 -15.75 10.81 -12.64
C LEU A 4 -16.08 10.00 -11.39
N VAL A 5 -17.06 9.10 -11.48
CA VAL A 5 -17.54 8.28 -10.39
C VAL A 5 -17.49 6.81 -10.83
N LYS A 6 -16.90 5.95 -9.99
CA LYS A 6 -16.92 4.51 -10.14
C LYS A 6 -17.47 3.90 -8.84
N THR A 7 -18.47 3.04 -8.96
CA THR A 7 -18.97 2.25 -7.83
C THR A 7 -18.10 1.01 -7.68
N VAL A 8 -17.67 0.72 -6.45
CA VAL A 8 -16.81 -0.43 -6.12
C VAL A 8 -17.30 -1.07 -4.83
N SER A 9 -17.03 -2.37 -4.65
CA SER A 9 -17.26 -3.05 -3.38
C SER A 9 -16.18 -2.67 -2.35
N ASN A 10 -16.44 -2.96 -1.07
CA ASN A 10 -15.42 -2.76 -0.02
C ASN A 10 -14.18 -3.63 -0.23
N GLU A 11 -14.36 -4.82 -0.81
CA GLU A 11 -13.29 -5.79 -1.08
C GLU A 11 -12.34 -5.30 -2.18
N GLU A 12 -12.90 -4.62 -3.18
CA GLU A 12 -12.19 -4.07 -4.34
C GLU A 12 -11.66 -2.65 -4.10
N LEU A 13 -12.05 -1.98 -3.01
CA LEU A 13 -11.71 -0.59 -2.74
C LEU A 13 -10.20 -0.31 -2.83
N ILE A 14 -9.37 -1.11 -2.18
CA ILE A 14 -7.91 -0.92 -2.17
C ILE A 14 -7.31 -1.15 -3.57
N PRO A 15 -7.55 -2.30 -4.25
CA PRO A 15 -7.10 -2.50 -5.63
C PRO A 15 -7.50 -1.37 -6.59
N GLU A 16 -8.76 -0.93 -6.53
CA GLU A 16 -9.30 0.12 -7.41
C GLU A 16 -8.69 1.49 -7.12
N PHE A 17 -8.52 1.82 -5.83
CA PHE A 17 -7.81 3.01 -5.39
C PHE A 17 -6.37 3.04 -5.94
N LEU A 18 -5.64 1.92 -5.81
CA LEU A 18 -4.27 1.83 -6.31
C LEU A 18 -4.21 1.89 -7.83
N GLN A 19 -5.14 1.25 -8.53
CA GLN A 19 -5.21 1.31 -9.98
C GLN A 19 -5.41 2.74 -10.48
N ALA A 20 -6.27 3.53 -9.82
CA ALA A 20 -6.46 4.94 -10.12
C ALA A 20 -5.18 5.77 -9.89
N LEU A 21 -4.40 5.45 -8.84
CA LEU A 21 -3.12 6.10 -8.56
C LEU A 21 -1.96 5.62 -9.46
N ASN A 22 -2.09 4.44 -10.08
CA ASN A 22 -0.95 3.79 -10.73
C ASN A 22 -0.42 4.54 -11.96
N GLY A 23 -1.23 5.43 -12.57
CA GLY A 23 -0.74 6.36 -13.60
C GLY A 23 0.41 7.25 -13.12
N ILE A 24 0.50 7.48 -11.80
CA ILE A 24 1.57 8.24 -11.14
C ILE A 24 2.65 7.30 -10.59
N LEU A 25 2.24 6.23 -9.90
CA LEU A 25 3.17 5.33 -9.18
C LEU A 25 4.00 4.44 -10.12
N ARG A 26 3.45 4.10 -11.29
CA ARG A 26 4.08 3.25 -12.32
C ARG A 26 4.61 1.94 -11.75
N LEU A 27 3.74 1.21 -11.08
CA LEU A 27 3.98 -0.12 -10.55
C LEU A 27 3.47 -1.18 -11.55
N THR A 28 4.15 -2.32 -11.59
CA THR A 28 3.65 -3.51 -12.28
C THR A 28 2.44 -4.10 -11.55
N ASP A 29 1.66 -4.94 -12.22
CA ASP A 29 0.49 -5.60 -11.61
C ASP A 29 0.87 -6.38 -10.34
N ARG A 30 2.03 -7.06 -10.36
CA ARG A 30 2.55 -7.79 -9.20
C ARG A 30 2.92 -6.87 -8.04
N GLU A 31 3.49 -5.71 -8.33
CA GLU A 31 3.78 -4.71 -7.31
C GLU A 31 2.50 -4.09 -6.75
N LEU A 32 1.46 -3.88 -7.57
CA LEU A 32 0.15 -3.43 -7.09
C LEU A 32 -0.51 -4.45 -6.15
N GLU A 33 -0.47 -5.73 -6.48
CA GLU A 33 -0.97 -6.80 -5.60
C GLU A 33 -0.24 -6.81 -4.25
N LEU A 34 1.09 -6.69 -4.28
CA LEU A 34 1.90 -6.59 -3.07
C LEU A 34 1.56 -5.34 -2.26
N MET A 35 1.42 -4.19 -2.93
CA MET A 35 1.08 -2.92 -2.28
C MET A 35 -0.31 -2.98 -1.63
N ALA A 36 -1.31 -3.55 -2.31
CA ALA A 36 -2.64 -3.75 -1.76
C ALA A 36 -2.60 -4.62 -0.49
N THR A 37 -1.79 -5.69 -0.51
CA THR A 37 -1.59 -6.58 0.64
C THR A 37 -0.94 -5.85 1.80
N LEU A 38 0.10 -5.05 1.55
CA LEU A 38 0.78 -4.26 2.58
C LEU A 38 -0.14 -3.18 3.18
N ILE A 39 -1.01 -2.54 2.39
CA ILE A 39 -2.01 -1.60 2.90
C ILE A 39 -2.98 -2.29 3.85
N LYS A 40 -3.51 -3.46 3.46
CA LYS A 40 -4.40 -4.25 4.33
C LYS A 40 -3.72 -4.58 5.66
N MET A 41 -2.50 -5.10 5.61
CA MET A 41 -1.69 -5.39 6.80
C MET A 41 -1.41 -4.14 7.65
N ASP A 42 -1.21 -2.97 7.01
CA ASP A 42 -0.98 -1.71 7.71
C ASP A 42 -2.25 -1.22 8.43
N MET A 43 -3.41 -1.35 7.79
CA MET A 43 -4.72 -0.96 8.33
C MET A 43 -5.18 -1.90 9.45
N GLU A 44 -4.90 -3.19 9.33
CA GLU A 44 -5.26 -4.23 10.30
C GLU A 44 -4.27 -4.34 11.46
N TYR A 45 -3.15 -3.62 11.40
CA TYR A 45 -2.13 -3.65 12.44
C TYR A 45 -2.70 -3.20 13.79
N VAL A 46 -2.60 -4.08 14.78
CA VAL A 46 -2.85 -3.79 16.19
C VAL A 46 -1.51 -3.65 16.90
N LYS A 47 -1.31 -2.54 17.61
CA LYS A 47 -0.09 -2.29 18.37
C LYS A 47 0.01 -3.27 19.53
N GLU A 48 1.06 -4.10 19.52
CA GLU A 48 1.40 -4.94 20.66
C GLU A 48 2.36 -4.19 21.61
N PRO A 49 2.35 -4.50 22.92
CA PRO A 49 3.32 -3.97 23.86
C PRO A 49 4.75 -4.28 23.40
N ASN A 50 5.63 -3.28 23.49
CA ASN A 50 7.07 -3.40 23.20
C ASN A 50 7.44 -3.86 21.77
N SER A 51 6.53 -3.76 20.79
CA SER A 51 6.85 -4.02 19.38
C SER A 51 6.67 -2.76 18.54
N ASN A 52 7.48 -2.57 17.49
CA ASN A 52 7.29 -1.48 16.53
C ASN A 52 6.47 -1.95 15.33
N LYS A 53 5.76 -1.03 14.68
CA LYS A 53 4.95 -1.37 13.51
C LYS A 53 5.87 -1.73 12.36
N ASN A 54 5.76 -2.95 11.84
CA ASN A 54 6.55 -3.36 10.68
C ASN A 54 5.70 -4.21 9.75
N VAL A 55 5.21 -3.60 8.67
CA VAL A 55 4.37 -4.27 7.66
C VAL A 55 5.13 -5.35 6.87
N ALA A 56 6.47 -5.31 6.88
CA ALA A 56 7.33 -6.28 6.21
C ALA A 56 8.16 -7.11 7.21
N ASN A 57 7.61 -7.39 8.39
CA ASN A 57 8.21 -8.26 9.39
C ASN A 57 8.31 -9.72 8.87
N ARG A 58 8.95 -10.60 9.66
CA ARG A 58 9.17 -12.01 9.29
C ARG A 58 7.88 -12.75 8.96
N TYR A 59 6.84 -12.58 9.77
CA TYR A 59 5.55 -13.27 9.62
C TYR A 59 4.82 -12.79 8.36
N ASN A 60 4.73 -11.47 8.17
CA ASN A 60 4.09 -10.88 7.00
C ASN A 60 4.82 -11.26 5.71
N ARG A 61 6.16 -11.27 5.71
CA ARG A 61 6.95 -11.73 4.57
C ARG A 61 6.66 -13.18 4.21
N LYS A 62 6.56 -14.06 5.21
CA LYS A 62 6.21 -15.46 4.99
C LYS A 62 4.83 -15.58 4.34
N TYR A 63 3.83 -14.90 4.91
CA TYR A 63 2.48 -14.86 4.37
C TYR A 63 2.45 -14.38 2.90
N ILE A 64 3.14 -13.27 2.60
CA ILE A 64 3.20 -12.69 1.25
C ILE A 64 3.80 -13.68 0.24
N ILE A 65 4.88 -14.37 0.60
CA ILE A 65 5.53 -15.36 -0.27
C ILE A 65 4.57 -16.50 -0.58
N GLU A 66 3.89 -17.02 0.45
CA GLU A 66 2.98 -18.16 0.33
C GLU A 66 1.71 -17.83 -0.45
N ASN A 67 1.15 -16.63 -0.26
CA ASN A 67 -0.16 -16.26 -0.84
C ASN A 67 -0.07 -15.53 -2.17
N LEU A 68 1.01 -14.77 -2.43
CA LEU A 68 1.17 -14.02 -3.69
C LEU A 68 2.10 -14.72 -4.68
N GLY A 69 2.70 -15.86 -4.33
CA GLY A 69 3.65 -16.58 -5.18
C GLY A 69 4.91 -15.78 -5.50
N ILE A 70 5.26 -14.78 -4.67
CA ILE A 70 6.44 -13.94 -4.85
C ILE A 70 7.65 -14.63 -4.22
N THR A 71 8.74 -14.78 -4.97
CA THR A 71 9.99 -15.33 -4.40
C THR A 71 10.56 -14.39 -3.34
N LYS A 72 11.30 -14.94 -2.37
CA LYS A 72 11.96 -14.15 -1.31
C LYS A 72 12.84 -13.02 -1.87
N ASP A 73 13.55 -13.29 -2.96
CA ASP A 73 14.43 -12.33 -3.61
C ASP A 73 13.64 -11.20 -4.27
N ASN A 74 12.57 -11.54 -5.01
CA ASN A 74 11.71 -10.54 -5.62
C ASN A 74 11.01 -9.69 -4.55
N LEU A 75 10.50 -10.30 -3.48
CA LEU A 75 9.91 -9.55 -2.37
C LEU A 75 10.91 -8.55 -1.77
N SER A 76 12.16 -8.96 -1.57
CA SER A 76 13.20 -8.07 -1.04
C SER A 76 13.50 -6.91 -2.00
N ARG A 77 13.52 -7.16 -3.32
CA ARG A 77 13.67 -6.11 -4.33
C ARG A 77 12.48 -5.15 -4.36
N TYR A 78 11.25 -5.66 -4.30
CA TYR A 78 10.04 -4.82 -4.28
C TYR A 78 9.98 -3.95 -3.04
N ILE A 79 10.24 -4.50 -1.84
CA ILE A 79 10.28 -3.70 -0.61
C ILE A 79 11.34 -2.60 -0.69
N LYS A 80 12.50 -2.87 -1.30
CA LYS A 80 13.54 -1.84 -1.54
C LYS A 80 13.03 -0.75 -2.47
N SER A 81 12.46 -1.13 -3.63
CA SER A 81 11.85 -0.20 -4.60
C SER A 81 10.76 0.66 -3.96
N PHE A 82 9.91 0.08 -3.11
CA PHE A 82 8.84 0.81 -2.42
C PHE A 82 9.37 1.84 -1.42
N LYS A 83 10.47 1.55 -0.72
CA LYS A 83 11.14 2.53 0.13
C LYS A 83 11.71 3.69 -0.70
N GLU A 84 12.39 3.39 -1.80
CA GLU A 84 12.97 4.39 -2.70
C GLU A 84 11.90 5.29 -3.34
N LYS A 85 10.72 4.73 -3.65
CA LYS A 85 9.56 5.47 -4.17
C LYS A 85 8.77 6.22 -3.09
N GLY A 86 9.12 6.11 -1.81
CA GLY A 86 8.38 6.71 -0.70
C GLY A 86 6.99 6.10 -0.45
N ILE A 87 6.76 4.89 -0.95
CA ILE A 87 5.54 4.09 -0.71
C ILE A 87 5.58 3.49 0.70
N LEU A 88 6.75 2.97 1.09
CA LEU A 88 7.02 2.51 2.45
C LEU A 88 7.90 3.53 3.16
N ILE A 89 7.53 3.87 4.39
CA ILE A 89 8.20 4.89 5.20
C ILE A 89 8.74 4.23 6.46
N ALA A 90 10.02 4.46 6.74
CA ALA A 90 10.65 4.06 8.00
C ALA A 90 10.15 4.94 9.15
N GLY A 91 9.89 4.33 10.31
CA GLY A 91 9.53 5.05 11.52
C GLY A 91 10.75 5.51 12.33
N PRO A 92 10.51 6.09 13.53
CA PRO A 92 11.58 6.50 14.43
C PRO A 92 12.44 5.34 14.95
N ALA A 93 11.85 4.15 15.11
CA ALA A 93 12.61 2.97 15.49
C ALA A 93 13.21 2.26 14.26
N GLU A 94 14.38 1.63 14.44
CA GLU A 94 15.15 1.01 13.36
C GLU A 94 14.35 -0.04 12.56
N ASP A 95 13.51 -0.80 13.26
CA ASP A 95 12.70 -1.87 12.68
C ASP A 95 11.29 -1.41 12.27
N GLU A 96 10.96 -0.12 12.42
CA GLU A 96 9.64 0.40 12.10
C GLU A 96 9.49 0.67 10.60
N LEU A 97 8.43 0.13 10.00
CA LEU A 97 8.11 0.28 8.60
C LEU A 97 6.59 0.29 8.40
N SER A 98 6.08 1.34 7.78
CA SER A 98 4.65 1.53 7.51
C SER A 98 4.40 1.93 6.06
N VAL A 99 3.16 1.79 5.62
CA VAL A 99 2.74 2.37 4.33
C VAL A 99 2.57 3.87 4.49
N ASN A 100 3.00 4.63 3.48
CA ASN A 100 2.76 6.07 3.43
C ASN A 100 1.25 6.36 3.56
N LYS A 101 0.87 7.15 4.56
CA LYS A 101 -0.54 7.47 4.84
C LYS A 101 -1.27 8.11 3.66
N ALA A 102 -0.56 8.78 2.75
CA ALA A 102 -1.14 9.33 1.52
C ALA A 102 -1.65 8.25 0.56
N LEU A 103 -1.21 7.00 0.73
CA LEU A 103 -1.56 5.83 -0.07
C LEU A 103 -2.52 4.89 0.68
N ILE A 104 -3.04 5.30 1.84
CA ILE A 104 -4.07 4.56 2.56
C ILE A 104 -5.44 5.20 2.21
N PRO A 105 -6.40 4.43 1.69
CA PRO A 105 -7.71 4.96 1.34
C PRO A 105 -8.46 5.44 2.58
N VAL A 106 -9.00 6.66 2.54
CA VAL A 106 -9.86 7.22 3.59
C VAL A 106 -11.27 7.36 3.05
N VAL A 107 -12.19 6.58 3.60
CA VAL A 107 -13.62 6.63 3.26
C VAL A 107 -14.32 7.65 4.16
N ILE A 108 -15.10 8.56 3.56
CA ILE A 108 -15.91 9.55 4.27
C ILE A 108 -17.37 9.35 3.83
N GLY A 109 -18.18 8.77 4.71
CA GLY A 109 -19.54 8.35 4.38
C GLY A 109 -19.52 7.17 3.41
N ASP A 110 -20.06 7.38 2.20
CA ASP A 110 -20.21 6.39 1.14
C ASP A 110 -19.15 6.51 0.03
N ARG A 111 -18.13 7.36 0.23
CA ARG A 111 -17.20 7.75 -0.84
C ARG A 111 -15.77 7.89 -0.38
N LEU A 112 -14.87 7.63 -1.31
CA LEU A 112 -13.48 8.05 -1.27
C LEU A 112 -13.27 9.05 -2.41
N GLN A 113 -12.64 10.19 -2.11
CA GLN A 113 -12.33 11.21 -3.13
C GLN A 113 -10.82 11.28 -3.38
N LEU A 114 -10.41 11.06 -4.63
CA LEU A 114 -9.05 11.28 -5.10
C LEU A 114 -8.95 12.61 -5.84
N THR A 115 -7.89 13.37 -5.55
CA THR A 115 -7.54 14.57 -6.32
C THR A 115 -6.11 14.42 -6.82
N ILE A 116 -5.94 14.29 -8.13
CA ILE A 116 -4.64 14.20 -8.78
C ILE A 116 -4.27 15.60 -9.30
N ILE A 117 -3.11 16.10 -8.88
CA ILE A 117 -2.57 17.39 -9.33
C ILE A 117 -1.33 17.12 -10.19
N LEU A 118 -1.40 17.47 -11.48
CA LEU A 118 -0.25 17.46 -12.39
C LEU A 118 0.25 18.89 -12.56
N ARG A 119 1.48 19.18 -12.12
CA ARG A 119 2.11 20.48 -12.30
C ARG A 119 2.84 20.52 -13.64
N ILE A 120 2.50 21.48 -14.50
CA ILE A 120 3.20 21.77 -15.75
C ILE A 120 4.40 22.67 -15.41
N LYS A 121 5.54 22.40 -16.05
CA LYS A 121 6.73 23.26 -15.98
C LYS A 121 6.77 24.20 -17.18
#